data_AF-A0A2V7DF06-F1
#
_entry.id   AF-A0A2V7DF06-F1
#
_cell.length_a   1.000
_cell.length_b   1.000
_cell.length_c   1.000
_cell.angle_alpha   90.00
_cell.angle_beta   90.00
_cell.angle_gamma   90.00
#
_symmetry.space_group_name_H-M   'P 1'
#
loop_
_entity.id
_entity.type
_entity.pdbx_description
1 polymer ?
#
loop_
_entity_poly.entity_id
_entity_poly.type
_entity_poly.pdbx_seq_one_letter_code
_entity_poly.pdbx_strand_id
1 'polypeptide(L)'
;RSPICRIGNVEHNEQSFPLLIIHRKENTDSGGAGKYRGGNSASVAFIPHGTTHITQDTESSGAAIPTAPGLAGGYPANTNYYLFKRNTDVLQQFARRRMPADISEVQGEDVLLQLRELDIHQGAGYGDPLERDPEAVRKDVYLEDISLRAAREIFCVALVGEGEDLRVDAATTAALRHAALVERLGQEPRPYAGPRLRVVRSITEYLDLVERDGAHWLTCSRCGQPLGPARENYKLHCYRIDRPIQAASTLIGDPQRFIDDAVQFRQFCCPGCGRLIENEVCRAQDPVLHDIELKVG
;
A
#
# COMPACT_ATOMS: atom_id res chain seq x y z
N ARG A 1 4.39 19.67 -14.06
CA ARG A 1 2.92 19.86 -14.10
C ARG A 1 2.52 20.70 -12.88
N SER A 2 1.59 21.63 -13.00
CA SER A 2 1.00 22.31 -11.82
C SER A 2 -0.05 21.39 -11.18
N PRO A 3 -0.16 21.28 -9.84
CA PRO A 3 -1.04 20.32 -9.17
C PRO A 3 -2.54 20.69 -9.20
N ILE A 4 -3.00 21.42 -10.22
CA ILE A 4 -4.37 21.95 -10.36
C ILE A 4 -5.25 20.97 -11.15
N CYS A 5 -5.02 19.66 -11.03
CA CYS A 5 -5.93 18.67 -11.58
C CYS A 5 -7.24 18.69 -10.79
N ARG A 6 -8.36 18.89 -11.49
CA ARG A 6 -9.71 18.80 -10.94
C ARG A 6 -10.40 17.59 -11.56
N ILE A 7 -11.04 16.78 -10.72
CA ILE A 7 -11.92 15.71 -11.20
C ILE A 7 -13.15 16.37 -11.84
N GLY A 8 -13.54 15.92 -13.04
CA GLY A 8 -14.69 16.46 -13.77
C GLY A 8 -16.00 16.35 -12.98
N ASN A 9 -16.94 17.26 -13.24
CA ASN A 9 -18.30 17.11 -12.73
C ASN A 9 -19.01 15.97 -13.49
N VAL A 10 -19.70 15.10 -12.76
CA VAL A 10 -20.46 13.96 -13.32
C VAL A 10 -21.48 14.43 -14.35
N GLU A 11 -22.32 15.41 -14.00
CA GLU A 11 -23.37 15.94 -14.88
C GLU A 11 -22.79 16.53 -16.18
N HIS A 12 -21.62 17.17 -16.09
CA HIS A 12 -20.95 17.73 -17.27
C HIS A 12 -20.37 16.64 -18.19
N ASN A 13 -19.89 15.54 -17.62
CA ASN A 13 -19.45 14.37 -18.41
C ASN A 13 -20.64 13.71 -19.10
N GLU A 14 -21.77 13.52 -18.41
CA GLU A 14 -23.00 12.93 -18.97
C GLU A 14 -23.68 13.82 -20.01
N GLN A 15 -23.54 15.15 -19.91
CA GLN A 15 -23.94 16.10 -20.96
C GLN A 15 -23.07 16.00 -22.22
N SER A 16 -21.80 15.60 -22.07
CA SER A 16 -20.80 15.64 -23.15
C SER A 16 -20.59 14.29 -23.84
N PHE A 17 -20.90 13.18 -23.16
CA PHE A 17 -20.65 11.81 -23.62
C PHE A 17 -21.87 10.92 -23.39
N PRO A 18 -22.14 9.91 -24.27
CA PRO A 18 -23.29 9.03 -24.18
C PRO A 18 -23.08 7.91 -23.13
N LEU A 19 -22.85 8.33 -21.89
CA LEU A 19 -22.61 7.48 -20.72
C LEU A 19 -23.47 7.96 -19.55
N LEU A 20 -23.77 7.05 -18.63
CA LEU A 20 -24.40 7.32 -17.34
C LEU A 20 -23.49 6.78 -16.25
N ILE A 21 -23.06 7.64 -15.32
CA ILE A 21 -22.19 7.27 -14.21
C ILE A 21 -23.06 6.68 -13.09
N ILE A 22 -22.82 5.40 -12.78
CA ILE A 22 -23.54 4.65 -11.76
C ILE A 22 -23.07 5.08 -10.37
N HIS A 23 -21.75 5.15 -10.18
CA HIS A 23 -21.13 5.63 -8.96
C HIS A 23 -19.75 6.22 -9.21
N ARG A 24 -19.36 7.16 -8.35
CA ARG A 24 -17.98 7.61 -8.16
C ARG A 24 -17.68 7.63 -6.67
N LYS A 25 -16.71 6.85 -6.21
CA LYS A 25 -16.37 6.70 -4.79
C LYS A 25 -14.88 6.58 -4.57
N GLU A 26 -14.44 6.87 -3.34
CA GLU A 26 -13.09 6.54 -2.87
C GLU A 26 -12.97 5.01 -2.69
N ASN A 27 -11.76 4.47 -2.86
CA ASN A 27 -11.49 3.05 -2.72
C ASN A 27 -10.80 2.79 -1.37
N THR A 28 -11.53 2.22 -0.41
CA THR A 28 -11.00 1.67 0.84
C THR A 28 -9.78 0.76 0.60
N ASP A 29 -8.77 0.79 1.48
CA ASP A 29 -7.55 -0.05 1.41
C ASP A 29 -6.59 0.19 0.21
N SER A 30 -6.83 1.22 -0.60
CA SER A 30 -6.08 1.43 -1.84
C SER A 30 -4.78 2.24 -1.66
N GLY A 31 -4.76 3.18 -0.72
CA GLY A 31 -3.57 3.91 -0.30
C GLY A 31 -2.54 3.02 0.40
N GLY A 32 -1.26 3.15 0.04
CA GLY A 32 -0.18 2.34 0.59
C GLY A 32 -0.03 2.49 2.11
N ALA A 33 0.09 1.38 2.80
CA ALA A 33 0.15 1.35 4.26
C ALA A 33 1.47 1.88 4.82
N GLY A 34 1.43 2.58 5.95
CA GLY A 34 2.64 3.02 6.65
C GLY A 34 2.33 3.74 7.95
N LYS A 35 3.36 4.18 8.67
CA LYS A 35 3.24 5.13 9.79
C LYS A 35 2.36 6.32 9.38
N TYR A 36 2.59 6.84 8.17
CA TYR A 36 1.67 7.70 7.44
C TYR A 36 1.19 6.94 6.18
N ARG A 37 -0.12 6.69 6.07
CA ARG A 37 -0.71 6.07 4.88
C ARG A 37 -0.66 7.01 3.68
N GLY A 38 -0.59 6.43 2.49
CA GLY A 38 -0.89 7.16 1.25
C GLY A 38 -2.37 7.48 1.11
N GLY A 39 -2.69 8.48 0.28
CA GLY A 39 -4.07 8.77 -0.13
C GLY A 39 -4.63 7.66 -1.03
N ASN A 40 -5.91 7.38 -0.88
CA ASN A 40 -6.62 6.36 -1.66
C ASN A 40 -6.87 6.81 -3.11
N SER A 41 -7.11 5.84 -4.00
CA SER A 41 -7.71 6.06 -5.31
C SER A 41 -9.22 6.29 -5.22
N ALA A 42 -9.83 6.63 -6.35
CA ALA A 42 -11.26 6.58 -6.56
C ALA A 42 -11.61 5.63 -7.72
N SER A 43 -12.77 5.00 -7.66
CA SER A 43 -13.37 4.24 -8.77
C SER A 43 -14.57 4.98 -9.36
N VAL A 44 -14.76 4.81 -10.67
CA VAL A 44 -15.92 5.31 -11.43
C VAL A 44 -16.49 4.13 -12.21
N ALA A 45 -17.78 3.84 -12.04
CA ALA A 45 -18.51 2.90 -12.88
C ALA A 45 -19.51 3.66 -13.76
N PHE A 46 -19.63 3.27 -15.01
CA PHE A 46 -20.58 3.85 -15.96
C PHE A 46 -21.13 2.79 -16.93
N ILE A 47 -22.26 3.10 -17.55
CA ILE A 47 -22.87 2.30 -18.63
C ILE A 47 -23.10 3.18 -19.87
N PRO A 48 -23.23 2.59 -21.08
CA PRO A 48 -23.73 3.30 -22.26
C PRO A 48 -25.12 3.87 -21.98
N HIS A 49 -25.37 5.13 -22.34
CA HIS A 49 -26.67 5.77 -22.19
C HIS A 49 -26.93 6.75 -23.34
N GLY A 50 -28.14 6.71 -23.91
CA GLY A 50 -28.45 7.48 -25.13
C GLY A 50 -27.77 7.00 -26.41
N THR A 51 -27.11 5.82 -26.39
CA THR A 51 -26.45 5.19 -27.53
C THR A 51 -26.66 3.67 -27.52
N THR A 52 -26.49 3.01 -28.67
CA THR A 52 -26.49 1.54 -28.80
C THR A 52 -25.12 0.92 -28.54
N HIS A 53 -24.02 1.67 -28.68
CA HIS A 53 -22.68 1.23 -28.29
C HIS A 53 -21.80 2.40 -27.86
N ILE A 54 -20.76 2.08 -27.09
CA ILE A 54 -19.56 2.90 -26.91
C ILE A 54 -18.34 2.05 -27.29
N THR A 55 -17.26 2.68 -27.73
CA THR A 55 -15.94 2.05 -27.78
C THR A 55 -15.10 2.69 -26.69
N GLN A 56 -14.78 1.91 -25.67
CA GLN A 56 -13.86 2.31 -24.62
C GLN A 56 -12.48 1.74 -24.96
N ASP A 57 -11.53 2.60 -25.30
CA ASP A 57 -10.12 2.24 -25.10
C ASP A 57 -9.81 2.50 -23.63
N THR A 58 -9.42 1.45 -22.90
CA THR A 58 -9.17 1.53 -21.44
C THR A 58 -7.72 1.86 -21.16
N GLU A 59 -7.46 2.46 -20.00
CA GLU A 59 -6.20 3.13 -19.75
C GLU A 59 -5.68 3.07 -18.27
N SER A 60 -4.90 2.04 -17.86
CA SER A 60 -3.87 2.17 -16.78
C SER A 60 -2.65 1.23 -16.78
N SER A 61 -1.51 1.76 -16.29
CA SER A 61 -0.25 1.07 -15.98
C SER A 61 -0.27 0.47 -14.57
N GLY A 62 0.75 -0.29 -14.16
CA GLY A 62 0.88 -0.73 -12.76
C GLY A 62 -0.08 -1.85 -12.33
N ALA A 63 -0.58 -2.65 -13.26
CA ALA A 63 -1.53 -3.74 -12.97
C ALA A 63 -0.87 -5.00 -12.38
N ALA A 64 0.42 -5.22 -12.66
CA ALA A 64 1.20 -6.34 -12.12
C ALA A 64 2.10 -5.96 -10.93
N ILE A 65 2.65 -4.74 -10.98
CA ILE A 65 3.59 -4.17 -10.02
C ILE A 65 3.13 -2.72 -9.77
N PRO A 66 2.90 -2.28 -8.53
CA PRO A 66 2.49 -0.91 -8.25
C PRO A 66 3.50 0.13 -8.76
N THR A 67 3.01 1.24 -9.32
CA THR A 67 3.84 2.35 -9.82
C THR A 67 4.32 3.30 -8.73
N ALA A 68 3.69 3.28 -7.56
CA ALA A 68 4.06 4.07 -6.39
C ALA A 68 4.70 3.15 -5.32
N PRO A 69 6.05 3.04 -5.28
CA PRO A 69 6.73 2.37 -4.18
C PRO A 69 6.62 3.21 -2.91
N GLY A 70 6.52 2.55 -1.75
CA GLY A 70 6.58 3.23 -0.47
C GLY A 70 7.99 3.64 -0.09
N LEU A 71 8.11 4.42 0.99
CA LEU A 71 9.38 5.03 1.40
C LEU A 71 9.70 4.74 2.86
N ALA A 72 10.96 4.40 3.14
CA ALA A 72 11.48 4.13 4.48
C ALA A 72 10.59 3.11 5.22
N GLY A 73 10.32 1.97 4.59
CA GLY A 73 9.51 0.89 5.16
C GLY A 73 8.00 1.07 5.03
N GLY A 74 7.51 2.19 4.49
CA GLY A 74 6.14 2.32 4.04
C GLY A 74 5.87 1.43 2.83
N TYR A 75 4.69 0.85 2.72
CA TYR A 75 4.31 -0.11 1.68
C TYR A 75 3.97 0.60 0.36
N PRO A 76 4.09 -0.09 -0.79
CA PRO A 76 3.58 0.43 -2.06
C PRO A 76 2.07 0.71 -2.01
N ALA A 77 1.57 1.51 -2.94
CA ALA A 77 0.14 1.56 -3.22
C ALA A 77 -0.38 0.22 -3.81
N ASN A 78 -1.69 0.08 -4.01
CA ASN A 78 -2.24 -1.08 -4.71
C ASN A 78 -1.88 -1.10 -6.22
N THR A 79 -2.25 -2.18 -6.91
CA THR A 79 -2.17 -2.29 -8.37
C THR A 79 -3.46 -1.78 -9.02
N ASN A 80 -3.36 -1.14 -10.18
CA ASN A 80 -4.54 -0.74 -10.95
C ASN A 80 -5.26 -1.96 -11.56
N TYR A 81 -6.59 -1.94 -11.57
CA TYR A 81 -7.40 -3.04 -12.10
C TYR A 81 -8.65 -2.53 -12.82
N TYR A 82 -9.12 -3.32 -13.80
CA TYR A 82 -10.36 -3.07 -14.52
C TYR A 82 -11.33 -4.23 -14.38
N LEU A 83 -12.57 -3.87 -14.10
CA LEU A 83 -13.71 -4.77 -14.02
C LEU A 83 -14.72 -4.32 -15.08
N PHE A 84 -15.06 -5.22 -16.00
CA PHE A 84 -15.98 -4.96 -17.10
C PHE A 84 -16.97 -6.11 -17.15
N LYS A 85 -18.26 -5.81 -16.99
CA LYS A 85 -19.33 -6.81 -17.09
C LYS A 85 -20.17 -6.59 -18.35
N ARG A 86 -20.49 -7.67 -19.05
CA ARG A 86 -21.48 -7.70 -20.14
C ARG A 86 -22.80 -8.27 -19.66
N ASN A 87 -23.87 -8.06 -20.44
CA ASN A 87 -25.18 -8.65 -20.22
C ASN A 87 -25.71 -8.39 -18.79
N THR A 88 -25.52 -7.15 -18.31
CA THR A 88 -25.70 -6.79 -16.91
C THR A 88 -27.15 -6.56 -16.50
N ASP A 89 -27.45 -6.74 -15.21
CA ASP A 89 -28.80 -6.53 -14.66
C ASP A 89 -29.11 -5.08 -14.23
N VAL A 90 -28.22 -4.12 -14.52
CA VAL A 90 -28.30 -2.72 -14.04
C VAL A 90 -29.65 -2.07 -14.36
N LEU A 91 -30.17 -2.23 -15.58
CA LEU A 91 -31.46 -1.63 -15.97
C LEU A 91 -32.65 -2.27 -15.24
N GLN A 92 -32.55 -3.56 -14.89
CA GLN A 92 -33.53 -4.28 -14.09
C GLN A 92 -33.46 -3.84 -12.62
N GLN A 93 -32.28 -3.50 -12.09
CA GLN A 93 -32.12 -2.89 -10.77
C GLN A 93 -32.74 -1.48 -10.74
N PHE A 94 -32.52 -0.67 -11.78
CA PHE A 94 -33.12 0.67 -11.92
C PHE A 94 -34.64 0.62 -11.98
N ALA A 95 -35.22 -0.31 -12.74
CA ALA A 95 -36.67 -0.52 -12.79
C ALA A 95 -37.27 -0.89 -11.40
N ARG A 96 -36.46 -1.48 -10.52
CA ARG A 96 -36.79 -1.80 -9.12
C ARG A 96 -36.40 -0.69 -8.13
N ARG A 97 -35.96 0.48 -8.62
CA ARG A 97 -35.48 1.65 -7.84
C ARG A 97 -34.27 1.33 -6.94
N ARG A 98 -33.41 0.40 -7.36
CA ARG A 98 -32.12 0.12 -6.72
C ARG A 98 -30.97 0.70 -7.57
N MET A 99 -30.08 1.44 -6.92
CA MET A 99 -28.82 1.91 -7.48
C MET A 99 -27.68 1.05 -6.91
N PRO A 100 -26.85 0.38 -7.74
CA PRO A 100 -25.66 -0.32 -7.26
C PRO A 100 -24.61 0.67 -6.72
N ALA A 101 -24.07 0.43 -5.53
CA ALA A 101 -22.97 1.20 -4.94
C ALA A 101 -21.59 0.55 -5.22
N ASP A 102 -21.57 -0.70 -5.67
CA ASP A 102 -20.40 -1.41 -6.14
C ASP A 102 -20.70 -2.35 -7.33
N ILE A 103 -19.69 -2.63 -8.16
CA ILE A 103 -19.83 -3.55 -9.30
C ILE A 103 -20.03 -5.02 -8.87
N SER A 104 -19.68 -5.39 -7.63
CA SER A 104 -20.02 -6.69 -7.05
C SER A 104 -21.51 -6.88 -6.78
N GLU A 105 -22.30 -5.80 -6.71
CA GLU A 105 -23.77 -5.87 -6.66
C GLU A 105 -24.42 -6.10 -8.04
N VAL A 106 -23.64 -6.01 -9.13
CA VAL A 106 -24.12 -6.10 -10.51
C VAL A 106 -23.92 -7.51 -11.04
N GLN A 107 -25.02 -8.15 -11.46
CA GLN A 107 -24.96 -9.43 -12.16
C GLN A 107 -24.56 -9.20 -13.62
N GLY A 108 -23.90 -10.18 -14.23
CA GLY A 108 -23.45 -10.14 -15.63
C GLY A 108 -22.26 -11.05 -15.87
N GLU A 109 -21.79 -11.08 -17.11
CA GLU A 109 -20.61 -11.83 -17.55
C GLU A 109 -19.35 -10.98 -17.35
N ASP A 110 -18.44 -11.43 -16.48
CA ASP A 110 -17.13 -10.79 -16.31
C ASP A 110 -16.25 -10.97 -17.55
N VAL A 111 -15.78 -9.86 -18.10
CA VAL A 111 -14.87 -9.83 -19.25
C VAL A 111 -13.47 -9.50 -18.77
N LEU A 112 -12.53 -10.40 -19.06
CA LEU A 112 -11.12 -10.15 -18.86
C LEU A 112 -10.62 -9.13 -19.90
N LEU A 113 -10.59 -7.85 -19.53
CA LEU A 113 -9.92 -6.84 -20.34
C LEU A 113 -8.40 -7.08 -20.36
N GLN A 114 -7.84 -6.97 -21.57
CA GLN A 114 -6.40 -6.92 -21.83
C GLN A 114 -5.86 -5.51 -21.51
N LEU A 115 -4.56 -5.42 -21.17
CA LEU A 115 -3.94 -4.21 -20.62
C LEU A 115 -3.71 -3.11 -21.68
N ARG A 116 -4.10 -1.87 -21.35
CA ARG A 116 -4.02 -0.61 -22.13
C ARG A 116 -4.04 0.59 -21.12
N GLU A 117 -3.39 1.75 -21.36
CA GLU A 117 -2.63 2.54 -20.32
C GLU A 117 -2.82 4.11 -20.14
N LEU A 118 -3.25 4.59 -18.93
CA LEU A 118 -3.31 5.96 -18.30
C LEU A 118 -3.38 5.83 -16.73
N ASP A 119 -4.19 6.61 -15.95
CA ASP A 119 -3.91 6.77 -14.49
C ASP A 119 -4.94 7.46 -13.55
N ILE A 120 -5.25 6.85 -12.39
CA ILE A 120 -5.72 7.53 -11.15
C ILE A 120 -4.72 7.20 -10.05
N HIS A 121 -3.75 8.10 -9.86
CA HIS A 121 -2.60 7.87 -8.98
C HIS A 121 -3.01 7.67 -7.52
N GLN A 122 -2.22 6.85 -6.83
CA GLN A 122 -2.45 6.45 -5.45
C GLN A 122 -1.22 6.82 -4.61
N GLY A 123 -1.42 7.22 -3.36
CA GLY A 123 -0.31 7.48 -2.47
C GLY A 123 0.31 6.16 -2.02
N ALA A 124 1.65 6.05 -2.08
CA ALA A 124 2.34 5.02 -1.33
C ALA A 124 2.47 5.42 0.16
N GLY A 125 2.77 4.44 1.02
CA GLY A 125 2.97 4.68 2.44
C GLY A 125 4.36 5.21 2.77
N TYR A 126 4.48 5.83 3.95
CA TYR A 126 5.75 6.20 4.57
C TYR A 126 5.86 5.59 5.96
N GLY A 127 7.01 4.98 6.28
CA GLY A 127 7.30 4.42 7.61
C GLY A 127 6.62 3.06 7.88
N ASP A 128 7.11 2.30 8.86
CA ASP A 128 6.58 0.98 9.24
C ASP A 128 5.10 1.07 9.66
N PRO A 129 4.17 0.32 9.05
CA PRO A 129 2.76 0.28 9.45
C PRO A 129 2.53 -0.01 10.94
N LEU A 130 3.43 -0.76 11.58
CA LEU A 130 3.38 -1.07 13.03
C LEU A 130 3.71 0.14 13.93
N GLU A 131 4.05 1.29 13.36
CA GLU A 131 4.24 2.58 14.06
C GLU A 131 3.15 3.62 13.75
N ARG A 132 2.15 3.29 12.93
CA ARG A 132 0.97 4.16 12.79
C ARG A 132 0.27 4.30 14.14
N ASP A 133 -0.19 5.51 14.46
CA ASP A 133 -1.00 5.76 15.65
C ASP A 133 -2.30 4.90 15.57
N PRO A 134 -2.59 4.03 16.57
CA PRO A 134 -3.82 3.25 16.59
C PRO A 134 -5.10 4.10 16.51
N GLU A 135 -5.08 5.33 17.05
CA GLU A 135 -6.25 6.23 16.97
C GLU A 135 -6.42 6.81 15.56
N ALA A 136 -5.32 7.03 14.83
CA ALA A 136 -5.39 7.35 13.40
C ALA A 136 -5.95 6.18 12.58
N VAL A 137 -5.56 4.93 12.88
CA VAL A 137 -6.12 3.72 12.25
C VAL A 137 -7.62 3.59 12.55
N ARG A 138 -8.04 3.84 13.79
CA ARG A 138 -9.47 3.86 14.15
C ARG A 138 -10.25 4.91 13.36
N LYS A 139 -9.69 6.11 13.21
CA LYS A 139 -10.28 7.17 12.41
C LYS A 139 -10.35 6.81 10.92
N ASP A 140 -9.28 6.23 10.35
CA ASP A 140 -9.29 5.74 8.96
C ASP A 140 -10.41 4.70 8.77
N VAL A 141 -10.61 3.77 9.71
CA VAL A 141 -11.72 2.78 9.64
C VAL A 141 -13.09 3.46 9.73
N TYR A 142 -13.27 4.42 10.64
CA TYR A 142 -14.52 5.16 10.78
C TYR A 142 -14.88 5.98 9.53
N LEU A 143 -13.87 6.42 8.76
CA LEU A 143 -14.04 7.17 7.51
C LEU A 143 -14.11 6.27 6.26
N GLU A 144 -14.11 4.94 6.42
CA GLU A 144 -14.04 3.95 5.33
C GLU A 144 -12.77 4.08 4.45
N ASP A 145 -11.74 4.77 4.94
CA ASP A 145 -10.44 4.90 4.28
C ASP A 145 -9.69 3.56 4.21
N ILE A 146 -9.81 2.77 5.27
CA ILE A 146 -9.26 1.42 5.41
C ILE A 146 -10.31 0.50 6.03
N SER A 147 -10.23 -0.79 5.75
CA SER A 147 -11.13 -1.80 6.30
C SER A 147 -10.71 -2.25 7.70
N LEU A 148 -11.66 -2.79 8.47
CA LEU A 148 -11.39 -3.53 9.72
C LEU A 148 -10.36 -4.66 9.50
N ARG A 149 -10.33 -5.24 8.30
CA ARG A 149 -9.38 -6.27 7.90
C ARG A 149 -7.96 -5.69 7.79
N ALA A 150 -7.76 -4.60 7.05
CA ALA A 150 -6.46 -3.95 6.93
C ALA A 150 -5.96 -3.39 8.28
N ALA A 151 -6.85 -2.83 9.10
CA ALA A 151 -6.52 -2.40 10.46
C ALA A 151 -5.90 -3.54 11.30
N ARG A 152 -6.45 -4.75 11.21
CA ARG A 152 -5.96 -5.94 11.92
C ARG A 152 -4.74 -6.60 11.27
N GLU A 153 -4.78 -6.83 9.96
CA GLU A 153 -3.77 -7.62 9.23
C GLU A 153 -2.51 -6.82 8.87
N ILE A 154 -2.63 -5.51 8.60
CA ILE A 154 -1.51 -4.67 8.12
C ILE A 154 -1.00 -3.73 9.22
N PHE A 155 -1.89 -3.04 9.92
CA PHE A 155 -1.51 -2.09 10.98
C PHE A 155 -1.43 -2.73 12.38
N CYS A 156 -1.86 -3.99 12.50
CA CYS A 156 -1.92 -4.76 13.74
C CYS A 156 -2.64 -4.04 14.89
N VAL A 157 -3.73 -3.34 14.57
CA VAL A 157 -4.61 -2.65 15.52
C VAL A 157 -5.87 -3.47 15.73
N ALA A 158 -6.24 -3.67 16.99
CA ALA A 158 -7.51 -4.24 17.38
C ALA A 158 -8.50 -3.11 17.68
N LEU A 159 -9.66 -3.14 17.03
CA LEU A 159 -10.78 -2.25 17.29
C LEU A 159 -11.95 -3.05 17.85
N VAL A 160 -12.74 -2.41 18.71
CA VAL A 160 -13.98 -2.97 19.29
C VAL A 160 -15.09 -1.92 19.26
N GLY A 161 -16.34 -2.36 19.24
CA GLY A 161 -17.48 -1.47 18.95
C GLY A 161 -17.69 -1.24 17.46
N GLU A 162 -18.72 -0.48 17.11
CA GLU A 162 -19.16 -0.20 15.74
C GLU A 162 -19.60 1.27 15.63
N GLY A 163 -19.56 1.86 14.43
CA GLY A 163 -20.00 3.23 14.20
C GLY A 163 -19.30 4.26 15.12
N GLU A 164 -20.07 5.09 15.80
CA GLU A 164 -19.55 6.12 16.72
C GLU A 164 -18.89 5.52 17.99
N ASP A 165 -19.27 4.30 18.40
CA ASP A 165 -18.71 3.59 19.56
C ASP A 165 -17.40 2.83 19.24
N LEU A 166 -16.94 2.87 17.98
CA LEU A 166 -15.69 2.24 17.54
C LEU A 166 -14.52 2.83 18.33
N ARG A 167 -13.75 1.98 19.02
CA ARG A 167 -12.62 2.33 19.91
C ARG A 167 -11.45 1.36 19.78
N VAL A 168 -10.24 1.85 20.05
CA VAL A 168 -9.02 1.02 20.08
C VAL A 168 -8.99 0.12 21.32
N ASP A 169 -8.74 -1.17 21.14
CA ASP A 169 -8.27 -2.05 22.21
C ASP A 169 -6.75 -1.96 22.28
N ALA A 170 -6.25 -1.17 23.23
CA ALA A 170 -4.82 -0.93 23.41
C ALA A 170 -4.03 -2.19 23.82
N ALA A 171 -4.64 -3.09 24.60
CA ALA A 171 -3.97 -4.31 25.08
C ALA A 171 -3.81 -5.32 23.95
N THR A 172 -4.89 -5.58 23.21
CA THR A 172 -4.85 -6.48 22.04
C THR A 172 -4.01 -5.89 20.92
N THR A 173 -4.04 -4.57 20.70
CA THR A 173 -3.15 -3.89 19.73
C THR A 173 -1.67 -4.05 20.08
N ALA A 174 -1.29 -3.90 21.36
CA ALA A 174 0.09 -4.13 21.79
C ALA A 174 0.52 -5.60 21.57
N ALA A 175 -0.36 -6.55 21.89
CA ALA A 175 -0.11 -7.97 21.66
C ALA A 175 0.03 -8.31 20.17
N LEU A 176 -0.86 -7.80 19.30
CA LEU A 176 -0.78 -8.00 17.84
C LEU A 176 0.51 -7.42 17.25
N ARG A 177 0.89 -6.20 17.63
CA ARG A 177 2.14 -5.57 17.15
C ARG A 177 3.38 -6.31 17.63
N HIS A 178 3.39 -6.81 18.87
CA HIS A 178 4.48 -7.63 19.38
C HIS A 178 4.56 -8.97 18.62
N ALA A 179 3.43 -9.66 18.42
CA ALA A 179 3.37 -10.90 17.65
C ALA A 179 3.86 -10.70 16.20
N ALA A 180 3.49 -9.60 15.54
CA ALA A 180 3.98 -9.26 14.20
C ALA A 180 5.50 -9.02 14.14
N LEU A 181 6.10 -8.45 15.20
CA LEU A 181 7.57 -8.32 15.30
C LEU A 181 8.26 -9.67 15.51
N VAL A 182 7.65 -10.57 16.30
CA VAL A 182 8.13 -11.96 16.49
C VAL A 182 8.03 -12.76 15.19
N GLU A 183 6.89 -12.66 14.48
CA GLU A 183 6.67 -13.27 13.16
C GLU A 183 7.72 -12.78 12.15
N ARG A 184 7.98 -11.47 12.09
CA ARG A 184 8.98 -10.87 11.20
C ARG A 184 10.40 -11.40 11.43
N LEU A 185 10.78 -11.68 12.68
CA LEU A 185 12.14 -12.14 13.01
C LEU A 185 12.27 -13.67 13.14
N GLY A 186 11.16 -14.40 13.24
CA GLY A 186 11.13 -15.81 13.65
C GLY A 186 11.56 -16.06 15.11
N GLN A 187 11.74 -15.00 15.90
CA GLN A 187 12.20 -15.04 17.30
C GLN A 187 11.81 -13.76 18.05
N GLU A 188 11.96 -13.79 19.38
CA GLU A 188 11.80 -12.60 20.22
C GLU A 188 12.72 -11.44 19.79
N PRO A 189 12.19 -10.21 19.58
CA PRO A 189 13.00 -9.03 19.33
C PRO A 189 14.01 -8.80 20.47
N ARG A 190 15.29 -8.68 20.11
CA ARG A 190 16.39 -8.35 21.02
C ARG A 190 17.05 -7.05 20.54
N PRO A 191 16.50 -5.88 20.94
CA PRO A 191 17.11 -4.59 20.62
C PRO A 191 18.59 -4.56 20.97
N TYR A 192 19.39 -3.90 20.13
CA TYR A 192 20.84 -3.83 20.30
C TYR A 192 21.21 -3.25 21.68
N ALA A 193 21.97 -4.04 22.44
CA ALA A 193 22.36 -3.74 23.82
C ALA A 193 23.74 -3.03 23.94
N GLY A 194 24.42 -2.80 22.83
CA GLY A 194 25.69 -2.07 22.81
C GLY A 194 25.51 -0.55 22.96
N PRO A 195 26.61 0.20 23.09
CA PRO A 195 26.54 1.65 23.22
C PRO A 195 25.92 2.29 21.96
N ARG A 196 24.99 3.22 22.14
CA ARG A 196 24.53 4.08 21.03
C ARG A 196 25.66 5.03 20.66
N LEU A 197 26.13 4.92 19.43
CA LEU A 197 27.14 5.78 18.85
C LEU A 197 26.57 7.17 18.56
N ARG A 198 27.45 8.16 18.40
CA ARG A 198 27.06 9.51 18.01
C ARG A 198 26.49 9.48 16.59
N VAL A 199 25.23 9.88 16.45
CA VAL A 199 24.60 10.10 15.14
C VAL A 199 25.26 11.33 14.49
N VAL A 200 25.82 11.12 13.29
CA VAL A 200 26.34 12.17 12.42
C VAL A 200 25.20 12.78 11.61
N ARG A 201 24.28 11.92 11.11
CA ARG A 201 23.10 12.33 10.34
C ARG A 201 22.06 11.20 10.30
N SER A 202 20.78 11.53 10.45
CA SER A 202 19.68 10.62 10.08
C SER A 202 19.49 10.62 8.56
N ILE A 203 19.54 9.44 7.95
CA ILE A 203 19.48 9.24 6.50
C ILE A 203 18.03 8.97 6.06
N THR A 204 17.31 8.15 6.82
CA THR A 204 15.86 7.92 6.67
C THR A 204 15.20 7.90 8.05
N GLU A 205 13.88 7.68 8.13
CA GLU A 205 13.15 7.42 9.39
C GLU A 205 13.83 6.34 10.26
N TYR A 206 14.48 5.36 9.62
CA TYR A 206 14.97 4.13 10.25
C TYR A 206 16.48 3.93 10.19
N LEU A 207 17.20 4.78 9.48
CA LEU A 207 18.62 4.59 9.18
C LEU A 207 19.42 5.81 9.62
N ASP A 208 20.27 5.64 10.63
CA ASP A 208 21.18 6.67 11.14
C ASP A 208 22.62 6.37 10.71
N LEU A 209 23.29 7.38 10.17
CA LEU A 209 24.74 7.41 9.94
C LEU A 209 25.45 7.75 11.25
N VAL A 210 26.35 6.88 11.69
CA VAL A 210 27.15 7.04 12.91
C VAL A 210 28.64 6.97 12.60
N GLU A 211 29.45 7.56 13.47
CA GLU A 211 30.91 7.45 13.42
C GLU A 211 31.40 6.46 14.48
N ARG A 212 32.34 5.60 14.10
CA ARG A 212 33.04 4.67 14.99
C ARG A 212 34.47 4.49 14.52
N ASP A 213 35.44 4.75 15.41
CA ASP A 213 36.86 4.46 15.20
C ASP A 213 37.41 5.08 13.89
N GLY A 214 36.92 6.27 13.51
CA GLY A 214 37.27 6.98 12.26
C GLY A 214 36.55 6.47 11.00
N ALA A 215 35.67 5.48 11.12
CA ALA A 215 34.86 4.93 10.04
C ALA A 215 33.36 5.27 10.19
N HIS A 216 32.67 5.36 9.06
CA HIS A 216 31.23 5.63 9.02
C HIS A 216 30.42 4.34 8.85
N TRP A 217 29.39 4.18 9.69
CA TRP A 217 28.51 3.01 9.73
C TRP A 217 27.04 3.42 9.65
N LEU A 218 26.20 2.53 9.15
CA LEU A 218 24.75 2.68 9.18
C LEU A 218 24.18 1.86 10.34
N THR A 219 23.18 2.41 11.02
CA THR A 219 22.53 1.78 12.18
C THR A 219 21.01 1.96 12.12
N CYS A 220 20.27 1.04 12.73
CA CYS A 220 18.83 1.21 12.93
C CYS A 220 18.56 2.34 13.94
N SER A 221 17.87 3.41 13.54
CA SER A 221 17.58 4.57 14.41
C SER A 221 16.82 4.22 15.70
N ARG A 222 16.01 3.14 15.64
CA ARG A 222 15.15 2.71 16.75
C ARG A 222 15.92 2.03 17.89
N CYS A 223 16.90 1.19 17.59
CA CYS A 223 17.65 0.44 18.62
C CYS A 223 19.17 0.64 18.62
N GLY A 224 19.76 1.19 17.56
CA GLY A 224 21.21 1.35 17.39
C GLY A 224 21.92 0.13 16.78
N GLN A 225 21.18 -0.91 16.36
CA GLN A 225 21.73 -2.10 15.71
C GLN A 225 22.57 -1.71 14.47
N PRO A 226 23.85 -2.10 14.38
CA PRO A 226 24.65 -1.93 13.16
C PRO A 226 24.04 -2.68 11.97
N LEU A 227 23.96 -1.99 10.84
CA LEU A 227 23.48 -2.47 9.54
C LEU A 227 24.57 -2.34 8.45
N GLY A 228 25.83 -2.44 8.86
CA GLY A 228 27.00 -2.44 7.98
C GLY A 228 27.72 -1.09 7.81
N PRO A 229 28.88 -1.08 7.12
CA PRO A 229 29.60 0.14 6.75
C PRO A 229 28.79 1.04 5.82
N ALA A 230 28.96 2.36 5.93
CA ALA A 230 28.12 3.33 5.20
C ALA A 230 28.32 3.39 3.67
N ARG A 231 29.26 2.60 3.12
CA ARG A 231 29.48 2.44 1.67
C ARG A 231 28.90 1.12 1.11
N GLU A 232 28.37 0.26 1.97
CA GLU A 232 27.73 -1.00 1.59
C GLU A 232 26.21 -0.87 1.59
N ASN A 233 25.54 -1.76 0.86
CA ASN A 233 24.09 -1.84 0.87
C ASN A 233 23.59 -2.39 2.23
N TYR A 234 23.05 -1.51 3.07
CA TYR A 234 22.53 -1.84 4.40
C TYR A 234 21.48 -2.95 4.42
N LYS A 235 20.75 -3.16 3.30
CA LYS A 235 19.76 -4.23 3.15
C LYS A 235 20.37 -5.62 3.25
N LEU A 236 21.65 -5.79 2.88
CA LEU A 236 22.38 -7.06 3.01
C LEU A 236 22.67 -7.44 4.47
N HIS A 237 22.59 -6.47 5.39
CA HIS A 237 22.77 -6.63 6.83
C HIS A 237 21.43 -6.63 7.60
N CYS A 238 20.30 -6.51 6.88
CA CYS A 238 18.95 -6.60 7.44
C CYS A 238 18.43 -8.05 7.45
N TYR A 239 17.46 -8.34 8.31
CA TYR A 239 16.68 -9.57 8.23
C TYR A 239 15.67 -9.45 7.08
N ARG A 240 15.88 -10.19 5.99
CA ARG A 240 15.04 -10.16 4.79
C ARG A 240 13.88 -11.15 4.89
N ILE A 241 12.67 -10.69 4.58
CA ILE A 241 11.46 -11.51 4.46
C ILE A 241 10.91 -11.35 3.04
N ASP A 242 10.68 -12.44 2.34
CA ASP A 242 10.05 -12.44 1.01
C ASP A 242 8.59 -12.90 1.12
N ARG A 243 7.66 -12.08 0.65
CA ARG A 243 6.22 -12.38 0.60
C ARG A 243 5.67 -12.23 -0.83
N PRO A 244 4.54 -12.87 -1.16
CA PRO A 244 3.75 -12.49 -2.33
C PRO A 244 3.34 -11.02 -2.24
N ILE A 245 3.20 -10.33 -3.38
CA ILE A 245 2.91 -8.89 -3.41
C ILE A 245 1.56 -8.51 -2.77
N GLN A 246 0.62 -9.47 -2.71
CA GLN A 246 -0.67 -9.32 -2.04
C GLN A 246 -0.54 -9.13 -0.51
N ALA A 247 0.63 -9.38 0.08
CA ALA A 247 0.92 -9.03 1.48
C ALA A 247 1.08 -7.51 1.71
N ALA A 248 1.21 -6.70 0.65
CA ALA A 248 1.34 -5.24 0.75
C ALA A 248 -0.01 -4.50 0.72
N SER A 249 -1.04 -5.04 0.09
CA SER A 249 -2.41 -4.49 0.12
C SER A 249 -3.44 -5.57 -0.23
N THR A 250 -4.59 -5.51 0.45
CA THR A 250 -5.75 -6.38 0.22
C THR A 250 -6.36 -6.26 -1.18
N LEU A 251 -6.01 -5.20 -1.93
CA LEU A 251 -6.51 -4.92 -3.28
C LEU A 251 -5.55 -5.32 -4.42
N ILE A 252 -4.38 -5.88 -4.11
CA ILE A 252 -3.45 -6.33 -5.16
C ILE A 252 -3.91 -7.67 -5.72
N GLY A 253 -4.09 -7.73 -7.04
CA GLY A 253 -4.51 -8.92 -7.77
C GLY A 253 -3.40 -9.96 -7.95
N ASP A 254 -3.60 -10.92 -8.84
CA ASP A 254 -2.55 -11.86 -9.25
C ASP A 254 -1.70 -11.28 -10.40
N PRO A 255 -0.39 -11.03 -10.22
CA PRO A 255 0.50 -10.56 -11.29
C PRO A 255 0.62 -11.53 -12.47
N GLN A 256 0.37 -12.83 -12.28
CA GLN A 256 0.44 -13.83 -13.35
C GLN A 256 -0.58 -13.60 -14.47
N ARG A 257 -1.60 -12.76 -14.23
CA ARG A 257 -2.51 -12.26 -15.28
C ARG A 257 -1.79 -11.42 -16.36
N PHE A 258 -0.63 -10.85 -16.04
CA PHE A 258 0.02 -9.79 -16.83
C PHE A 258 1.49 -10.08 -17.18
N ILE A 259 2.21 -10.82 -16.33
CA ILE A 259 3.63 -11.14 -16.52
C ILE A 259 3.94 -12.58 -16.05
N ASP A 260 4.87 -13.25 -16.72
CA ASP A 260 5.33 -14.59 -16.36
C ASP A 260 6.28 -14.59 -15.14
N ASP A 261 6.98 -13.46 -14.92
CA ASP A 261 7.93 -13.29 -13.81
C ASP A 261 7.19 -13.18 -12.46
N ALA A 262 7.54 -14.05 -11.51
CA ALA A 262 6.99 -14.00 -10.16
C ALA A 262 7.37 -12.69 -9.43
N VAL A 263 6.38 -11.91 -9.00
CA VAL A 263 6.59 -10.67 -8.23
C VAL A 263 6.71 -10.99 -6.74
N GLN A 264 7.71 -10.38 -6.09
CA GLN A 264 7.93 -10.44 -4.64
C GLN A 264 7.74 -9.06 -4.01
N PHE A 265 7.20 -9.07 -2.80
CA PHE A 265 7.32 -8.00 -1.83
C PHE A 265 8.38 -8.41 -0.80
N ARG A 266 9.55 -7.78 -0.87
CA ARG A 266 10.68 -8.08 0.02
C ARG A 266 10.77 -7.01 1.10
N GLN A 267 10.92 -7.43 2.34
CA GLN A 267 10.92 -6.57 3.52
C GLN A 267 12.26 -6.69 4.25
N PHE A 268 12.91 -5.56 4.51
CA PHE A 268 14.22 -5.49 5.19
C PHE A 268 14.04 -4.98 6.62
N CYS A 269 13.96 -5.91 7.55
CA CYS A 269 13.75 -5.64 8.97
C CYS A 269 15.08 -5.48 9.71
N CYS A 270 15.12 -4.62 10.73
CA CYS A 270 16.21 -4.58 11.68
C CYS A 270 16.33 -5.93 12.41
N PRO A 271 17.47 -6.64 12.35
CA PRO A 271 17.61 -7.97 12.94
C PRO A 271 17.54 -7.96 14.48
N GLY A 272 17.74 -6.79 15.11
CA GLY A 272 17.58 -6.63 16.56
C GLY A 272 16.12 -6.37 16.98
N CYS A 273 15.46 -5.35 16.44
CA CYS A 273 14.14 -4.91 16.93
C CYS A 273 12.95 -5.20 16.02
N GLY A 274 13.13 -5.81 14.84
CA GLY A 274 12.04 -6.20 13.94
C GLY A 274 11.34 -5.05 13.20
N ARG A 275 11.78 -3.81 13.43
CA ARG A 275 11.28 -2.62 12.72
C ARG A 275 11.68 -2.69 11.25
N LEU A 276 10.72 -2.38 10.37
CA LEU A 276 10.92 -2.40 8.94
C LEU A 276 11.76 -1.17 8.53
N ILE A 277 12.99 -1.40 8.07
CA ILE A 277 13.90 -0.33 7.62
C ILE A 277 13.48 0.15 6.23
N GLU A 278 13.30 -0.81 5.32
CA GLU A 278 12.87 -0.55 3.94
C GLU A 278 12.15 -1.77 3.35
N ASN A 279 11.42 -1.61 2.25
CA ASN A 279 10.92 -2.71 1.42
C ASN A 279 11.15 -2.46 -0.08
N GLU A 280 11.00 -3.49 -0.90
CA GLU A 280 11.03 -3.38 -2.36
C GLU A 280 9.99 -4.31 -3.01
N VAL A 281 9.36 -3.82 -4.08
CA VAL A 281 8.58 -4.64 -5.01
C VAL A 281 9.43 -4.88 -6.25
N CYS A 282 9.63 -6.14 -6.60
CA CYS A 282 10.52 -6.53 -7.70
C CYS A 282 10.16 -7.93 -8.19
N ARG A 283 10.81 -8.40 -9.26
CA ARG A 283 10.70 -9.79 -9.68
C ARG A 283 11.61 -10.65 -8.82
N ALA A 284 11.24 -11.93 -8.65
CA ALA A 284 11.93 -12.83 -7.72
C ALA A 284 13.44 -12.96 -7.99
N GLN A 285 13.86 -12.81 -9.25
CA GLN A 285 15.26 -12.92 -9.68
C GLN A 285 16.04 -11.58 -9.67
N ASP A 286 15.37 -10.43 -9.47
CA ASP A 286 16.04 -9.13 -9.46
C ASP A 286 17.01 -9.04 -8.25
N PRO A 287 18.23 -8.48 -8.41
CA PRO A 287 19.15 -8.29 -7.29
C PRO A 287 18.56 -7.32 -6.26
N VAL A 288 19.06 -7.37 -5.01
CA VAL A 288 18.67 -6.40 -3.98
C VAL A 288 19.08 -5.00 -4.40
N LEU A 289 18.14 -4.06 -4.44
CA LEU A 289 18.39 -2.70 -4.89
C LEU A 289 19.33 -1.98 -3.91
N HIS A 290 20.35 -1.28 -4.42
CA HIS A 290 21.19 -0.37 -3.65
C HIS A 290 20.67 1.07 -3.84
N ASP A 291 19.69 1.44 -3.02
CA ASP A 291 18.91 2.68 -3.10
C ASP A 291 19.65 3.92 -2.58
N ILE A 292 20.63 3.75 -1.67
CA ILE A 292 21.34 4.87 -1.03
C ILE A 292 22.85 4.60 -1.01
N GLU A 293 23.60 5.27 -1.89
CA GLU A 293 25.07 5.26 -1.88
C GLU A 293 25.60 6.54 -1.20
N LEU A 294 26.23 6.42 -0.02
CA LEU A 294 26.76 7.57 0.73
C LEU A 294 28.23 7.83 0.42
N LYS A 295 28.51 9.01 -0.15
CA LYS A 295 29.87 9.53 -0.33
C LYS A 295 30.41 10.11 0.98
N VAL A 296 30.77 9.21 1.90
CA VAL A 296 31.45 9.52 3.17
C VAL A 296 32.95 9.71 2.96
N GLY A 297 33.49 10.81 3.47
CA GLY A 297 34.90 11.23 3.39
C GLY A 297 35.16 12.43 4.29
#